data_AF-A0A6P0JUC6-F1
#
_entry.id   AF-A0A6P0JUC6-F1
#
_cell.length_a   1.000
_cell.length_b   1.000
_cell.length_c   1.000
_cell.angle_alpha   90.00
_cell.angle_beta   90.00
_cell.angle_gamma   90.00
#
_symmetry.space_group_name_H-M   'P 1'
#
loop_
_entity.id
_entity.type
_entity.pdbx_description
1 polymer ?
#
loop_
_entity_poly.entity_id
_entity_poly.type
_entity_poly.pdbx_seq_one_letter_code
_entity_poly.pdbx_strand_id
1 'polypeptide(L)'
;MKPQSPKFRPVKYLFARKSPLVLLLLILAWSLIFGVGMAMALEKTPTSLSNKSIDPVPSELQLAQEVYVEKCGSCHLALPPETMPTQTWRDLLQNPQNHYGVNLESQLISTDILIMWKYVRDFSRSIEEGEDPPFRVRDSRFFTALHPKVEFSQPITPQGCVSCHPGANEFNFRRLSSEGDS
;
A
#
# COMPACT_ATOMS: atom_id res chain seq x y z
N MET A 1 13.86 65.00 62.74
CA MET A 1 13.29 64.13 61.70
C MET A 1 13.92 62.74 61.84
N LYS A 2 13.13 61.69 62.15
CA LYS A 2 13.60 60.30 62.23
C LYS A 2 13.16 59.58 60.94
N PRO A 3 14.04 58.88 60.21
CA PRO A 3 13.65 58.16 59.00
C PRO A 3 12.87 56.89 59.36
N GLN A 4 11.73 56.66 58.71
CA GLN A 4 11.01 55.39 58.81
C GLN A 4 11.67 54.38 57.87
N SER A 5 12.04 53.22 58.42
CA SER A 5 12.53 52.08 57.64
C SER A 5 11.36 51.32 56.98
N PRO A 6 11.51 50.83 55.74
CA PRO A 6 10.45 50.10 55.04
C PRO A 6 10.28 48.70 55.64
N LYS A 7 9.03 48.34 55.95
CA LYS A 7 8.65 46.99 56.43
C LYS A 7 8.72 45.98 55.29
N PHE A 8 9.70 45.08 55.32
CA PHE A 8 9.73 43.90 54.46
C PHE A 8 8.63 42.90 54.85
N ARG A 9 7.78 42.51 53.90
CA ARG A 9 6.85 41.38 54.03
C ARG A 9 7.42 40.16 53.31
N PRO A 10 7.62 39.01 53.97
CA PRO A 10 8.08 37.81 53.29
C PRO A 10 6.98 37.23 52.41
N VAL A 11 7.27 37.03 51.12
CA VAL A 11 6.42 36.27 50.21
C VAL A 11 6.61 34.79 50.53
N LYS A 12 5.57 34.16 51.08
CA LYS A 12 5.56 32.71 51.32
C LYS A 12 5.30 32.01 49.98
N TYR A 13 6.33 31.50 49.35
CA TYR A 13 6.18 30.55 48.24
C TYR A 13 5.68 29.21 48.79
N LEU A 14 4.40 28.93 48.60
CA LEU A 14 3.80 27.62 48.86
C LEU A 14 4.28 26.64 47.78
N PHE A 15 5.44 26.02 47.99
CA PHE A 15 5.80 24.81 47.24
C PHE A 15 4.85 23.70 47.68
N ALA A 16 3.76 23.53 46.94
CA ALA A 16 2.83 22.42 47.13
C ALA A 16 3.60 21.10 46.92
N ARG A 17 3.73 20.31 47.98
CA ARG A 17 4.32 18.98 47.97
C ARG A 17 3.43 18.07 47.10
N LYS A 18 3.69 18.01 45.80
CA LYS A 18 2.93 17.17 44.86
C LYS A 18 3.07 15.72 45.34
N SER A 19 1.94 15.09 45.66
CA SER A 19 1.91 13.72 46.18
C SER A 19 2.52 12.77 45.15
N PRO A 20 3.46 11.87 45.54
CA PRO A 20 4.08 10.91 44.61
C PRO A 20 3.05 10.01 43.94
N LEU A 21 1.89 9.83 44.57
CA LEU A 21 0.75 9.08 44.05
C LEU A 21 0.12 9.74 42.82
N VAL A 22 0.06 11.08 42.78
CA VAL A 22 -0.46 11.83 41.63
C VAL A 22 0.50 11.72 40.45
N LEU A 23 1.80 11.75 40.71
CA LEU A 23 2.82 11.54 39.67
C LEU A 23 2.73 10.13 39.07
N LEU A 24 2.58 9.10 39.92
CA LEU A 24 2.42 7.71 39.48
C LEU A 24 1.16 7.52 38.61
N LEU A 25 0.03 8.11 39.00
CA LEU A 25 -1.21 8.02 38.23
C LEU A 25 -1.08 8.71 36.86
N LEU A 26 -0.39 9.86 36.79
CA LEU A 26 -0.14 10.54 35.53
C LEU A 26 0.77 9.73 34.60
N ILE A 27 1.82 9.10 35.14
CA ILE A 27 2.71 8.23 34.36
C ILE A 27 1.93 7.03 33.80
N LEU A 28 1.12 6.36 34.62
CA LEU A 28 0.30 5.23 34.18
C LEU A 28 -0.70 5.64 33.08
N ALA A 29 -1.37 6.78 33.24
CA ALA A 29 -2.28 7.30 32.23
C ALA A 29 -1.56 7.59 30.90
N TRP A 30 -0.38 8.21 30.97
CA TRP A 30 0.45 8.47 29.79
C TRP A 30 0.95 7.17 29.13
N SER A 31 1.38 6.19 29.92
CA SER A 31 1.80 4.87 29.41
C SER A 31 0.67 4.13 28.71
N LEU A 32 -0.57 4.21 29.23
CA LEU A 32 -1.74 3.60 28.59
C LEU A 32 -2.08 4.29 27.27
N ILE A 33 -2.05 5.62 27.22
CA ILE A 33 -2.31 6.37 25.98
C ILE A 33 -1.25 6.04 24.92
N PHE A 34 0.03 6.01 25.29
CA PHE A 34 1.10 5.64 24.37
C PHE A 34 1.04 4.16 23.94
N GLY A 35 0.70 3.25 24.86
CA GLY A 35 0.55 1.83 24.56
C GLY A 35 -0.58 1.56 23.57
N VAL A 36 -1.75 2.18 23.77
CA VAL A 36 -2.90 2.05 22.85
C VAL A 36 -2.60 2.72 21.50
N GLY A 37 -1.99 3.91 21.50
CA GLY A 37 -1.60 4.60 20.26
C GLY A 37 -0.58 3.81 19.44
N MET A 38 0.38 3.16 20.09
CA MET A 38 1.37 2.31 19.40
C MET A 38 0.76 1.00 18.90
N ALA A 39 -0.17 0.39 19.64
CA ALA A 39 -0.89 -0.80 19.18
C ALA A 39 -1.69 -0.52 17.89
N MET A 40 -2.37 0.62 17.81
CA MET A 40 -3.07 1.04 16.58
C MET A 40 -2.12 1.32 15.40
N ALA A 41 -0.89 1.75 15.66
CA ALA A 41 0.11 1.95 14.60
C ALA A 41 0.71 0.63 14.09
N LEU A 42 0.78 -0.40 14.94
CA LEU A 42 1.34 -1.71 14.63
C LEU A 42 0.32 -2.69 14.02
N GLU A 43 -0.98 -2.39 14.05
CA GLU A 43 -2.03 -3.19 13.37
C GLU A 43 -1.95 -3.17 11.84
N LYS A 44 -1.06 -2.37 11.24
CA LYS A 44 -0.62 -2.58 9.86
C LYS A 44 0.31 -3.81 9.77
N THR A 45 -0.18 -4.96 10.20
CA THR A 45 0.50 -6.22 9.97
C THR A 45 0.39 -6.55 8.48
N PRO A 46 1.49 -6.82 7.76
CA PRO A 46 1.54 -7.08 6.31
C PRO A 46 0.74 -8.32 5.83
N THR A 47 0.05 -9.01 6.72
CA THR A 47 -0.59 -10.31 6.46
C THR A 47 -1.84 -10.23 5.56
N SER A 48 -2.24 -9.04 5.08
CA SER A 48 -3.51 -8.86 4.37
C SER A 48 -3.49 -9.08 2.85
N LEU A 49 -2.33 -9.05 2.16
CA LEU A 49 -2.31 -9.20 0.68
C LEU A 49 -2.12 -10.64 0.20
N SER A 50 -1.39 -11.47 0.94
CA SER A 50 -1.11 -12.87 0.57
C SER A 50 -2.40 -13.68 0.33
N ASN A 51 -3.45 -13.44 1.14
CA ASN A 51 -4.76 -14.09 0.99
C ASN A 51 -5.68 -13.46 -0.08
N LYS A 52 -5.31 -12.30 -0.64
CA LYS A 52 -6.12 -11.55 -1.62
C LYS A 52 -5.67 -11.77 -3.07
N SER A 53 -4.39 -12.11 -3.25
CA SER A 53 -3.75 -12.50 -4.52
C SER A 53 -4.41 -13.73 -5.18
N ILE A 54 -4.40 -13.78 -6.52
CA ILE A 54 -4.91 -14.90 -7.34
C ILE A 54 -4.08 -16.17 -7.14
N ASP A 55 -2.78 -16.02 -6.89
CA ASP A 55 -1.87 -17.11 -6.57
C ASP A 55 -1.32 -16.95 -5.15
N PRO A 56 -1.09 -18.05 -4.39
CA PRO A 56 -0.47 -17.97 -3.07
C PRO A 56 0.91 -17.32 -3.17
N VAL A 57 1.15 -16.27 -2.36
CA VAL A 57 2.44 -15.56 -2.35
C VAL A 57 3.30 -16.07 -1.21
N PRO A 58 4.49 -16.64 -1.48
CA PRO A 58 5.43 -17.06 -0.45
C PRO A 58 5.83 -15.92 0.48
N SER A 59 6.14 -16.23 1.74
CA SER A 59 6.50 -15.24 2.77
C SER A 59 7.62 -14.29 2.35
N GLU A 60 8.60 -14.80 1.62
CA GLU A 60 9.76 -14.09 1.11
C GLU A 60 9.42 -13.05 0.03
N LEU A 61 8.26 -13.16 -0.62
CA LEU A 61 7.78 -12.24 -1.65
C LEU A 61 6.67 -11.29 -1.16
N GLN A 62 6.21 -11.40 0.10
CA GLN A 62 5.15 -10.54 0.63
C GLN A 62 5.52 -9.06 0.60
N LEU A 63 6.73 -8.71 1.05
CA LEU A 63 7.23 -7.35 0.97
C LEU A 63 7.30 -6.84 -0.49
N ALA A 64 7.69 -7.72 -1.43
CA ALA A 64 7.76 -7.36 -2.84
C ALA A 64 6.37 -7.08 -3.43
N GLN A 65 5.37 -7.86 -3.04
CA GLN A 65 3.98 -7.62 -3.39
C GLN A 65 3.43 -6.33 -2.76
N GLU A 66 3.75 -6.04 -1.51
CA GLU A 66 3.30 -4.82 -0.83
C GLU A 66 3.83 -3.57 -1.52
N VAL A 67 5.13 -3.52 -1.79
CA VAL A 67 5.73 -2.41 -2.54
C VAL A 67 5.11 -2.31 -3.92
N TYR A 68 4.81 -3.44 -4.57
CA TYR A 68 4.12 -3.46 -5.86
C TYR A 68 2.75 -2.79 -5.80
N VAL A 69 1.90 -3.22 -4.85
CA VAL A 69 0.56 -2.67 -4.69
C VAL A 69 0.60 -1.20 -4.26
N GLU A 70 1.52 -0.82 -3.37
CA GLU A 70 1.69 0.57 -2.92
C GLU A 70 2.06 1.49 -4.09
N LYS A 71 3.07 1.11 -4.89
CA LYS A 71 3.60 1.96 -5.96
C LYS A 71 2.69 1.96 -7.18
N CYS A 72 2.31 0.78 -7.67
CA CYS A 72 1.49 0.66 -8.88
C CYS A 72 0.00 0.96 -8.62
N GLY A 73 -0.45 0.91 -7.36
CA GLY A 73 -1.81 1.24 -6.93
C GLY A 73 -2.07 2.73 -6.67
N SER A 74 -1.04 3.58 -6.77
CA SER A 74 -1.11 5.00 -6.38
C SER A 74 -1.90 5.89 -7.34
N CYS A 75 -1.87 5.58 -8.64
CA CYS A 75 -2.54 6.37 -9.69
C CYS A 75 -3.72 5.64 -10.32
N HIS A 76 -3.62 4.31 -10.42
CA HIS A 76 -4.65 3.42 -10.95
C HIS A 76 -4.65 2.15 -10.13
N LEU A 77 -5.61 1.26 -10.39
CA LEU A 77 -5.62 -0.07 -9.80
C LEU A 77 -4.29 -0.80 -10.08
N ALA A 78 -3.67 -1.40 -9.06
CA ALA A 78 -2.54 -2.30 -9.25
C ALA A 78 -3.04 -3.57 -9.96
N LEU A 79 -2.60 -3.78 -11.19
CA LEU A 79 -3.06 -4.90 -12.02
C LEU A 79 -2.38 -6.21 -11.56
N PRO A 80 -3.06 -7.37 -11.60
CA PRO A 80 -2.38 -8.63 -11.30
C PRO A 80 -1.26 -8.90 -12.33
N PRO A 81 -0.04 -9.27 -11.92
CA PRO A 81 1.07 -9.55 -12.85
C PRO A 81 0.72 -10.58 -13.93
N GLU A 82 -0.19 -11.51 -13.63
CA GLU A 82 -0.68 -12.58 -14.50
C GLU A 82 -1.40 -12.04 -15.75
N THR A 83 -1.88 -10.79 -15.72
CA THR A 83 -2.65 -10.19 -16.81
C THR A 83 -1.78 -9.70 -17.98
N MET A 84 -0.46 -9.59 -17.79
CA MET A 84 0.47 -9.02 -18.78
C MET A 84 1.76 -9.84 -18.87
N PRO A 85 2.46 -9.79 -20.01
CA PRO A 85 3.72 -10.51 -20.14
C PRO A 85 4.84 -9.96 -19.25
N THR A 86 5.74 -10.86 -18.84
CA THR A 86 6.97 -10.50 -18.11
C THR A 86 7.81 -9.46 -18.87
N GLN A 87 7.85 -9.55 -20.20
CA GLN A 87 8.55 -8.60 -21.07
C GLN A 87 7.97 -7.19 -20.94
N THR A 88 6.64 -7.05 -21.06
CA THR A 88 5.98 -5.76 -20.91
C THR A 88 6.22 -5.16 -19.52
N TRP A 89 6.10 -5.98 -18.46
CA TRP A 89 6.38 -5.52 -17.10
C TRP A 89 7.79 -4.99 -16.93
N ARG A 90 8.78 -5.72 -17.46
CA ARG A 90 10.18 -5.30 -17.44
C ARG A 90 10.36 -3.95 -18.13
N ASP A 91 9.78 -3.79 -19.31
CA ASP A 91 9.94 -2.57 -20.10
C ASP A 91 9.30 -1.36 -19.42
N LEU A 92 8.12 -1.54 -18.80
CA LEU A 92 7.45 -0.50 -18.01
C LEU A 92 8.27 -0.08 -16.78
N LEU A 93 8.87 -1.05 -16.09
CA LEU A 93 9.69 -0.80 -14.89
C LEU A 93 11.07 -0.21 -15.22
N GLN A 94 11.64 -0.54 -16.38
CA GLN A 94 12.92 -0.01 -16.84
C GLN A 94 12.82 1.39 -17.46
N ASN A 95 11.62 1.80 -17.89
CA ASN A 95 11.38 3.09 -18.51
C ASN A 95 10.28 3.88 -17.77
N PRO A 96 10.45 4.17 -16.45
CA PRO A 96 9.43 4.83 -15.64
C PRO A 96 9.06 6.24 -16.13
N GLN A 97 9.91 6.88 -16.93
CA GLN A 97 9.64 8.16 -17.59
C GLN A 97 8.56 8.09 -18.69
N ASN A 98 8.24 6.89 -19.18
CA ASN A 98 7.29 6.65 -20.26
C ASN A 98 6.13 5.74 -19.81
N HIS A 99 5.43 6.15 -18.76
CA HIS A 99 4.25 5.44 -18.26
C HIS A 99 2.97 6.08 -18.81
N TYR A 100 2.67 5.81 -20.08
CA TYR A 100 1.45 6.29 -20.77
C TYR A 100 1.27 7.81 -20.76
N GLY A 101 2.36 8.55 -20.96
CA GLY A 101 2.36 10.02 -20.95
C GLY A 101 2.61 10.63 -19.56
N VAL A 102 2.88 9.82 -18.54
CA VAL A 102 3.29 10.26 -17.20
C VAL A 102 4.74 9.85 -16.93
N ASN A 103 5.52 10.73 -16.32
CA ASN A 103 6.86 10.43 -15.82
C ASN A 103 6.81 10.05 -14.34
N LEU A 104 7.31 8.85 -14.01
CA LEU A 104 7.35 8.28 -12.67
C LEU A 104 8.75 8.23 -12.03
N GLU A 105 9.79 8.81 -12.63
CA GLU A 105 11.18 8.74 -12.15
C GLU A 105 11.33 9.23 -10.70
N SER A 106 10.54 10.22 -10.27
CA SER A 106 10.56 10.72 -8.89
C SER A 106 9.79 9.84 -7.90
N GLN A 107 8.93 8.95 -8.38
CA GLN A 107 8.05 8.10 -7.56
C GLN A 107 8.57 6.65 -7.46
N LEU A 108 9.27 6.20 -8.49
CA LEU A 108 9.83 4.86 -8.64
C LEU A 108 11.37 4.92 -8.60
N ILE A 109 11.93 4.79 -7.40
CA ILE A 109 13.38 4.68 -7.23
C ILE A 109 13.86 3.26 -7.57
N SER A 110 15.15 3.11 -7.90
CA SER A 110 15.72 1.84 -8.34
C SER A 110 15.56 0.69 -7.34
N THR A 111 15.58 0.99 -6.03
CA THR A 111 15.37 -0.01 -4.98
C THR A 111 13.94 -0.56 -5.02
N ASP A 112 12.95 0.30 -5.19
CA ASP A 112 11.54 -0.10 -5.29
C ASP A 112 11.34 -0.99 -6.52
N ILE A 113 11.91 -0.58 -7.67
CA ILE A 113 11.87 -1.37 -8.91
C ILE A 113 12.46 -2.76 -8.69
N LEU A 114 13.62 -2.87 -8.04
CA LEU A 114 14.27 -4.16 -7.78
C LEU A 114 13.43 -5.05 -6.85
N ILE A 115 12.81 -4.47 -5.82
CA ILE A 115 11.96 -5.20 -4.88
C ILE A 115 10.72 -5.72 -5.60
N MET A 116 9.97 -4.83 -6.26
CA MET A 116 8.75 -5.20 -6.99
C MET A 116 9.02 -6.21 -8.11
N TRP A 117 10.15 -6.08 -8.81
CA TRP A 117 10.52 -6.98 -9.90
C TRP A 117 10.58 -8.45 -9.46
N LYS A 118 10.97 -8.74 -8.21
CA LYS A 118 10.96 -10.12 -7.68
C LYS A 118 9.56 -10.73 -7.72
N TYR A 119 8.56 -9.96 -7.28
CA TYR A 119 7.16 -10.39 -7.31
C TYR A 119 6.63 -10.43 -8.75
N VAL A 120 6.75 -9.33 -9.50
CA VAL A 120 6.15 -9.23 -10.83
C VAL A 120 6.72 -10.27 -11.80
N ARG A 121 8.03 -10.55 -11.76
CA ARG A 121 8.65 -11.56 -12.62
C ARG A 121 8.13 -12.96 -12.34
N ASP A 122 7.96 -13.33 -11.07
CA ASP A 122 7.62 -14.69 -10.67
C ASP A 122 6.13 -15.00 -10.88
N PHE A 123 5.28 -13.97 -10.92
CA PHE A 123 3.83 -14.08 -11.10
C PHE A 123 3.33 -13.65 -12.49
N SER A 124 4.22 -13.16 -13.37
CA SER A 124 3.90 -12.93 -14.77
C SER A 124 4.30 -14.13 -15.64
N ARG A 125 3.83 -14.16 -16.89
CA ARG A 125 4.17 -15.21 -17.86
C ARG A 125 4.89 -14.62 -19.06
N SER A 126 5.89 -15.32 -19.59
CA SER A 126 6.58 -14.88 -20.80
C SER A 126 5.75 -15.18 -22.05
N ILE A 127 5.82 -14.28 -23.03
CA ILE A 127 5.37 -14.58 -24.40
C ILE A 127 6.31 -15.55 -25.13
N GLU A 128 5.83 -16.10 -26.25
CA GLU A 128 6.61 -16.94 -27.15
C GLU A 128 7.58 -16.12 -28.00
N GLU A 129 8.59 -16.79 -28.57
CA GLU A 129 9.56 -16.13 -29.45
C GLU A 129 8.88 -15.65 -30.74
N GLY A 130 9.02 -14.35 -31.06
CA GLY A 130 8.40 -13.72 -32.22
C GLY A 130 7.00 -13.11 -31.99
N GLU A 131 6.44 -13.22 -30.78
CA GLU A 131 5.24 -12.50 -30.37
C GLU A 131 5.60 -11.05 -29.99
N ASP A 132 4.84 -10.05 -30.46
CA ASP A 132 5.00 -8.67 -30.02
C ASP A 132 4.35 -8.47 -28.64
N PRO A 133 5.09 -8.01 -27.61
CA PRO A 133 4.52 -7.82 -26.29
C PRO A 133 3.43 -6.74 -26.27
N PRO A 134 2.18 -7.04 -25.87
CA PRO A 134 1.16 -6.02 -25.69
C PRO A 134 1.54 -5.07 -24.55
N PHE A 135 1.27 -3.77 -24.74
CA PHE A 135 1.47 -2.74 -23.71
C PHE A 135 0.18 -2.30 -23.02
N ARG A 136 -0.95 -2.98 -23.25
CA ARG A 136 -2.20 -2.75 -22.53
C ARG A 136 -2.87 -4.07 -22.19
N VAL A 137 -3.50 -4.12 -21.01
CA VAL A 137 -4.22 -5.30 -20.52
C VAL A 137 -5.27 -5.79 -21.52
N ARG A 138 -6.00 -4.88 -22.15
CA ARG A 138 -7.03 -5.23 -23.13
C ARG A 138 -6.49 -5.98 -24.35
N ASP A 139 -5.22 -5.76 -24.68
CA ASP A 139 -4.54 -6.34 -25.84
C ASP A 139 -3.78 -7.62 -25.44
N SER A 140 -3.81 -8.02 -24.16
CA SER A 140 -3.07 -9.16 -23.63
C SER A 140 -3.85 -10.47 -23.70
N ARG A 141 -3.29 -11.46 -24.39
CA ARG A 141 -3.86 -12.81 -24.42
C ARG A 141 -3.95 -13.45 -23.04
N PHE A 142 -3.08 -13.07 -22.10
CA PHE A 142 -3.14 -13.58 -20.73
C PHE A 142 -4.39 -13.06 -20.00
N PHE A 143 -4.74 -11.79 -20.18
CA PHE A 143 -5.99 -11.23 -19.67
C PHE A 143 -7.20 -11.95 -20.26
N THR A 144 -7.22 -12.16 -21.58
CA THR A 144 -8.31 -12.90 -22.27
C THR A 144 -8.42 -14.34 -21.77
N ALA A 145 -7.29 -15.03 -21.57
CA ALA A 145 -7.27 -16.40 -21.06
C ALA A 145 -7.81 -16.52 -19.62
N LEU A 146 -7.66 -15.47 -18.81
CA LEU A 146 -8.23 -15.38 -17.46
C LEU A 146 -9.74 -15.08 -17.47
N HIS A 147 -10.29 -14.57 -18.58
CA HIS A 147 -11.70 -14.22 -18.73
C HIS A 147 -12.36 -14.93 -19.94
N PRO A 148 -12.28 -16.26 -20.07
CA PRO A 148 -12.67 -16.97 -21.29
C PRO A 148 -14.17 -16.98 -21.58
N LYS A 149 -15.01 -16.62 -20.60
CA LYS A 149 -16.47 -16.62 -20.69
C LYS A 149 -17.10 -15.23 -20.60
N VAL A 150 -16.28 -14.18 -20.54
CA VAL A 150 -16.76 -12.81 -20.34
C VAL A 150 -16.75 -12.07 -21.67
N GLU A 151 -17.91 -11.55 -22.07
CA GLU A 151 -18.00 -10.63 -23.21
C GLU A 151 -17.90 -9.18 -22.72
N PHE A 152 -16.84 -8.50 -23.15
CA PHE A 152 -16.61 -7.10 -22.79
C PHE A 152 -17.38 -6.16 -23.72
N SER A 153 -18.49 -5.61 -23.23
CA SER A 153 -19.29 -4.61 -23.97
C SER A 153 -18.74 -3.18 -23.86
N GLN A 154 -17.84 -2.94 -22.91
CA GLN A 154 -17.18 -1.66 -22.65
C GLN A 154 -15.67 -1.78 -22.81
N PRO A 155 -14.96 -0.67 -23.12
CA PRO A 155 -13.50 -0.68 -23.15
C PRO A 155 -12.91 -1.15 -21.82
N ILE A 156 -11.99 -2.11 -21.89
CA ILE A 156 -11.26 -2.61 -20.72
C ILE A 156 -10.31 -1.51 -20.23
N THR A 157 -10.52 -1.07 -18.99
CA THR A 157 -9.70 -0.07 -18.28
C THR A 157 -9.33 -0.61 -16.91
N PRO A 158 -8.21 -0.18 -16.30
CA PRO A 158 -7.83 -0.62 -14.96
C PRO A 158 -8.92 -0.38 -13.91
N GLN A 159 -9.58 0.77 -13.93
CA GLN A 159 -10.67 1.09 -13.00
C GLN A 159 -11.92 0.24 -13.26
N GLY A 160 -12.15 -0.18 -14.50
CA GLY A 160 -13.27 -1.04 -14.88
C GLY A 160 -13.25 -2.41 -14.20
N CYS A 161 -12.09 -2.90 -13.76
CA CYS A 161 -11.99 -4.20 -13.09
C CYS A 161 -12.89 -4.29 -11.84
N VAL A 162 -13.15 -3.17 -11.16
CA VAL A 162 -13.95 -3.11 -9.92
C VAL A 162 -15.42 -3.49 -10.14
N SER A 163 -15.96 -3.37 -11.37
CA SER A 163 -17.37 -3.70 -11.64
C SER A 163 -17.69 -5.18 -11.42
N CYS A 164 -16.79 -6.07 -11.85
CA CYS A 164 -16.89 -7.50 -11.63
C CYS A 164 -16.13 -7.94 -10.38
N HIS A 165 -15.03 -7.25 -10.03
CA HIS A 165 -14.19 -7.55 -8.87
C HIS A 165 -14.29 -6.46 -7.79
N PRO A 166 -15.34 -6.44 -6.94
CA PRO A 166 -15.54 -5.38 -5.94
C PRO A 166 -14.39 -5.26 -4.92
N GLY A 167 -13.57 -6.30 -4.76
CA GLY A 167 -12.39 -6.30 -3.91
C GLY A 167 -11.11 -5.77 -4.57
N ALA A 168 -11.15 -5.39 -5.85
CA ALA A 168 -9.93 -5.10 -6.62
C ALA A 168 -9.12 -3.94 -6.03
N ASN A 169 -9.76 -2.90 -5.47
CA ASN A 169 -9.06 -1.78 -4.81
C ASN A 169 -8.15 -2.23 -3.64
N GLU A 170 -8.42 -3.40 -3.07
CA GLU A 170 -7.61 -4.01 -2.01
C GLU A 170 -6.72 -5.15 -2.55
N PHE A 171 -6.50 -5.17 -3.86
CA PHE A 171 -5.80 -6.21 -4.61
C PHE A 171 -6.46 -7.60 -4.49
N ASN A 172 -7.77 -7.65 -4.22
CA ASN A 172 -8.56 -8.88 -4.17
C ASN A 172 -9.39 -9.07 -5.44
N PHE A 173 -8.83 -9.82 -6.38
CA PHE A 173 -9.49 -10.17 -7.64
C PHE A 173 -10.24 -11.50 -7.58
N ARG A 174 -10.18 -12.24 -6.45
CA ARG A 174 -10.94 -13.49 -6.29
C ARG A 174 -12.42 -13.25 -6.02
N ARG A 175 -12.76 -12.12 -5.40
CA ARG A 175 -14.14 -11.78 -5.09
C ARG A 175 -14.85 -11.29 -6.34
N LEU A 176 -15.91 -11.98 -6.74
CA LEU A 176 -16.78 -11.61 -7.86
C LEU A 176 -18.10 -10.98 -7.37
N SER A 177 -18.67 -10.09 -8.17
CA SER A 177 -20.09 -9.72 -8.09
C SER A 177 -20.96 -10.78 -8.79
N SER A 178 -22.27 -10.77 -8.54
CA SER A 178 -23.24 -11.70 -9.15
C SER A 178 -23.19 -11.73 -10.69
N GLU A 179 -22.86 -10.60 -11.32
CA GLU A 179 -22.68 -10.44 -12.77
C GLU A 179 -21.39 -11.07 -13.31
N GLY A 180 -20.44 -11.45 -12.44
CA GLY A 180 -19.18 -12.11 -12.84
C GLY A 180 -19.30 -13.63 -13.02
N ASP A 181 -20.42 -14.22 -12.60
CA ASP A 181 -20.69 -15.66 -12.67
C ASP A 181 -21.49 -16.08 -13.92
N SER A 182 -22.03 -15.11 -14.66
CA SER A 182 -22.92 -15.30 -15.82
C SER A 182 -22.20 -15.18 -17.16
#